data_AF-A0A1F8AR53-F1
#
_entry.id   AF-A0A1F8AR53-F1
#
_cell.length_a   1.000
_cell.length_b   1.000
_cell.length_c   1.000
_cell.angle_alpha   90.00
_cell.angle_beta   90.00
_cell.angle_gamma   90.00
#
_symmetry.space_group_name_H-M   'P 1'
#
loop_
_entity.id
_entity.type
_entity.pdbx_description
1 polymer ?
#
loop_
_entity_poly.entity_id
_entity_poly.type
_entity_poly.pdbx_seq_one_letter_code
_entity_poly.pdbx_strand_id
1 'polypeptide(L)'
;MPSDKIFIAKSKIPKAGLGVFASEIIESGEVIEECPTLVLPRKDYPLVKKTVIRNYHFMWGKSTSAICFGYGSFYNHSYKPNATYKKNIKEQTIEFLALRDIDKGEEITVNYNYGKPESKKTLWIKEVKPAKF
;
A
#
# COMPACT_ATOMS: atom_id res chain seq x y z
N MET A 1 -9.27 -11.38 6.08
CA MET A 1 -9.81 -11.60 4.72
C MET A 1 -9.83 -10.24 4.05
N PRO A 2 -9.31 -10.07 2.83
CA PRO A 2 -9.51 -8.82 2.09
C PRO A 2 -11.02 -8.54 2.01
N SER A 3 -11.40 -7.26 2.05
CA SER A 3 -12.80 -6.86 1.90
C SER A 3 -13.36 -7.34 0.56
N ASP A 4 -14.62 -7.79 0.53
CA ASP A 4 -15.31 -8.13 -0.71
C ASP A 4 -15.51 -6.88 -1.62
N LYS A 5 -15.27 -5.69 -1.07
CA LYS A 5 -15.31 -4.40 -1.76
C LYS A 5 -14.09 -4.09 -2.62
N ILE A 6 -13.07 -4.95 -2.64
CA ILE A 6 -11.83 -4.71 -3.39
C ILE A 6 -11.37 -5.92 -4.20
N PHE A 7 -10.69 -5.66 -5.30
CA PHE A 7 -10.06 -6.69 -6.14
C PHE A 7 -8.73 -6.19 -6.73
N ILE A 8 -7.89 -7.13 -7.15
CA ILE A 8 -6.64 -6.82 -7.84
C ILE A 8 -6.84 -6.90 -9.35
N ALA A 9 -6.31 -5.91 -10.07
CA ALA A 9 -6.21 -5.94 -11.53
C ALA A 9 -4.94 -5.21 -11.99
N LYS A 10 -4.69 -5.19 -13.31
CA LYS A 10 -3.60 -4.40 -13.87
C LYS A 10 -3.84 -2.92 -13.60
N SER A 11 -2.85 -2.25 -13.02
CA SER A 11 -2.91 -0.81 -12.70
C SER A 11 -3.10 0.04 -13.95
N LYS A 12 -3.89 1.11 -13.82
CA LYS A 12 -4.03 2.16 -14.84
C LYS A 12 -2.82 3.10 -14.83
N ILE A 13 -1.97 3.05 -13.80
CA ILE A 13 -0.74 3.84 -13.69
C ILE A 13 0.37 3.18 -14.55
N PRO A 14 0.99 3.93 -15.49
CA PRO A 14 2.03 3.39 -16.34
C PRO A 14 3.18 2.77 -15.54
N LYS A 15 3.52 1.52 -15.87
CA LYS A 15 4.63 0.77 -15.24
C LYS A 15 4.47 0.58 -13.71
N ALA A 16 3.25 0.55 -13.18
CA ALA A 16 3.00 0.23 -11.77
C ALA A 16 2.71 -1.27 -11.51
N GLY A 17 2.41 -2.05 -12.55
CA GLY A 17 2.12 -3.47 -12.41
C GLY A 17 0.65 -3.71 -12.04
N LEU A 18 0.41 -4.42 -10.93
CA LEU A 18 -0.92 -4.63 -10.38
C LEU A 18 -1.33 -3.46 -9.47
N GLY A 19 -2.62 -3.26 -9.29
CA GLY A 19 -3.22 -2.27 -8.39
C GLY A 19 -4.48 -2.83 -7.74
N VAL A 20 -4.93 -2.16 -6.68
CA VAL A 20 -6.17 -2.48 -5.97
C VAL A 20 -7.28 -1.59 -6.48
N PHE A 21 -8.45 -2.16 -6.72
CA PHE A 21 -9.62 -1.48 -7.28
C PHE A 21 -10.85 -1.73 -6.43
N ALA A 22 -11.76 -0.77 -6.37
CA ALA A 22 -13.04 -0.92 -5.69
C ALA A 22 -14.02 -1.75 -6.53
N SER A 23 -14.64 -2.79 -5.97
CA SER A 23 -15.68 -3.61 -6.63
C SER A 23 -17.09 -2.99 -6.51
N GLU A 24 -17.25 -2.05 -5.58
CA GLU A 24 -18.46 -1.27 -5.31
C GLU A 24 -18.07 0.13 -4.80
N ILE A 25 -19.05 0.95 -4.38
CA ILE A 25 -18.77 2.25 -3.77
C ILE A 25 -18.18 2.02 -2.37
N ILE A 26 -17.10 2.73 -2.06
CA ILE A 26 -16.50 2.79 -0.73
C ILE A 26 -16.69 4.21 -0.21
N GLU A 27 -17.29 4.35 0.96
CA GLU A 27 -17.64 5.66 1.52
C GLU A 27 -16.42 6.35 2.15
N SER A 28 -16.43 7.68 2.14
CA SER A 28 -15.42 8.48 2.83
C SER A 28 -15.27 8.08 4.30
N GLY A 29 -14.04 7.75 4.71
CA GLY A 29 -13.73 7.31 6.08
C GLY A 29 -13.92 5.81 6.32
N GLU A 30 -14.46 5.05 5.37
CA GLU A 30 -14.60 3.60 5.47
C GLU A 30 -13.23 2.91 5.56
N VAL A 31 -13.15 1.88 6.40
CA VAL A 31 -12.01 0.96 6.45
C VAL A 31 -12.11 0.00 5.27
N ILE A 32 -11.19 0.16 4.33
CA ILE A 32 -11.13 -0.62 3.10
C ILE A 32 -10.64 -2.04 3.41
N GLU A 33 -9.57 -2.13 4.18
CA GLU A 33 -8.94 -3.40 4.53
C GLU A 33 -8.06 -3.22 5.77
N GLU A 34 -8.11 -4.18 6.70
CA GLU A 34 -7.08 -4.35 7.72
C GLU A 34 -6.17 -5.53 7.34
N CYS A 35 -4.90 -5.22 7.13
CA CYS A 35 -3.91 -6.19 6.67
C CYS A 35 -3.02 -6.63 7.83
N PRO A 36 -2.92 -7.93 8.15
CA PRO A 36 -1.89 -8.41 9.04
C PRO A 36 -0.51 -8.21 8.41
N THR A 37 0.51 -8.03 9.24
CA THR A 37 1.88 -7.83 8.77
C THR A 37 2.85 -8.90 9.25
N LEU A 38 3.80 -9.26 8.40
CA LEU A 38 4.99 -9.99 8.81
C LEU A 38 6.11 -8.99 9.06
N VAL A 39 6.39 -8.70 10.33
CA VAL A 39 7.54 -7.85 10.70
C VAL A 39 8.82 -8.65 10.52
N LEU A 40 9.68 -8.19 9.62
CA LEU A 40 10.93 -8.84 9.30
C LEU A 40 11.99 -8.52 10.39
N PRO A 41 12.82 -9.51 10.77
CA PRO A 41 13.97 -9.28 11.63
C PRO A 41 14.87 -8.16 11.09
N ARG A 42 15.42 -7.33 11.99
CA ARG A 42 16.30 -6.21 11.60
C ARG A 42 17.48 -6.64 10.73
N LYS A 43 18.01 -7.85 10.96
CA LYS A 43 19.11 -8.44 10.19
C LYS A 43 18.79 -8.64 8.70
N ASP A 44 17.51 -8.76 8.34
CA ASP A 44 17.07 -9.03 6.96
C ASP A 44 16.81 -7.73 6.18
N TYR A 45 16.70 -6.59 6.86
CA TYR A 45 16.44 -5.29 6.24
C TYR A 45 17.45 -4.90 5.12
N PRO A 46 18.76 -5.16 5.24
CA PRO A 46 19.70 -4.93 4.15
C PRO A 46 19.41 -5.78 2.90
N LEU A 47 18.90 -7.00 3.06
CA LEU A 47 18.53 -7.89 1.96
C LEU A 47 17.25 -7.43 1.27
N VAL A 48 16.24 -7.00 2.03
CA VAL A 48 14.99 -6.43 1.49
C VAL A 48 15.28 -5.30 0.50
N LYS A 49 16.20 -4.40 0.85
CA LYS A 49 16.60 -3.28 -0.01
C LYS A 49 17.32 -3.68 -1.30
N LYS A 50 17.82 -4.92 -1.38
CA LYS A 50 18.57 -5.45 -2.54
C LYS A 50 17.71 -6.37 -3.43
N THR A 51 16.51 -6.74 -3.00
CA THR A 51 15.61 -7.63 -3.75
C THR A 51 14.38 -6.88 -4.25
N VAL A 52 13.54 -7.57 -5.02
CA VAL A 52 12.25 -7.05 -5.49
C VAL A 52 11.33 -6.61 -4.35
N ILE A 53 11.51 -7.19 -3.15
CA ILE A 53 10.74 -6.87 -1.93
C ILE A 53 10.90 -5.42 -1.50
N ARG A 54 11.98 -4.72 -1.92
CA ARG A 54 12.16 -3.27 -1.71
C ARG A 54 10.93 -2.45 -2.09
N ASN A 55 10.16 -2.91 -3.07
CA ASN A 55 9.02 -2.18 -3.61
C ASN A 55 7.69 -2.49 -2.90
N TYR A 56 7.68 -3.52 -2.05
CA TYR A 56 6.45 -4.07 -1.45
C TYR A 56 6.44 -4.00 0.07
N HIS A 57 7.57 -3.65 0.70
CA HIS A 57 7.65 -3.55 2.15
C HIS A 57 7.22 -2.18 2.67
N PHE A 58 6.76 -2.18 3.92
CA PHE A 58 6.52 -0.97 4.69
C PHE A 58 7.65 -0.77 5.68
N MET A 59 8.11 0.46 5.85
CA MET A 59 9.01 0.80 6.97
C MET A 59 8.27 0.56 8.29
N TRP A 60 8.87 -0.19 9.22
CA TRP A 60 8.29 -0.53 10.51
C TRP A 60 9.22 -0.03 11.62
N GLY A 61 8.75 0.89 12.46
CA GLY A 61 9.61 1.60 13.41
C GLY A 61 10.80 2.33 12.74
N LYS A 62 11.94 2.39 13.43
CA LYS A 62 13.14 3.14 12.97
C LYS A 62 14.03 2.36 11.99
N SER A 63 13.98 1.03 11.97
CA SER A 63 15.02 0.24 11.28
C SER A 63 14.57 -1.14 10.82
N THR A 64 13.28 -1.43 10.80
CA THR A 64 12.77 -2.72 10.34
C THR A 64 11.78 -2.51 9.20
N SER A 65 11.38 -3.61 8.59
CA SER A 65 10.42 -3.62 7.49
C SER A 65 9.36 -4.66 7.76
N ALA A 66 8.17 -4.42 7.25
CA ALA A 66 7.07 -5.35 7.33
C ALA A 66 6.54 -5.63 5.94
N ILE A 67 6.20 -6.89 5.69
CA ILE A 67 5.37 -7.27 4.53
C ILE A 67 3.93 -7.11 4.95
N CYS A 68 3.14 -6.44 4.11
CA CYS A 68 1.72 -6.25 4.33
C CYS A 68 0.97 -7.31 3.55
N PHE A 69 0.28 -8.22 4.25
CA PHE A 69 -0.54 -9.25 3.59
C PHE A 69 -1.88 -8.67 3.12
N GLY A 70 -2.81 -9.54 2.74
CA GLY A 70 -4.03 -9.11 2.05
C GLY A 70 -3.66 -8.48 0.70
N TYR A 71 -4.30 -7.36 0.36
CA TYR A 71 -3.92 -6.56 -0.80
C TYR A 71 -3.00 -5.37 -0.43
N GLY A 72 -2.60 -5.24 0.83
CA GLY A 72 -1.86 -4.09 1.37
C GLY A 72 -0.58 -3.71 0.62
N SER A 73 0.21 -4.69 0.16
CA SER A 73 1.42 -4.45 -0.65
C SER A 73 1.15 -4.16 -2.14
N PHE A 74 -0.11 -4.19 -2.59
CA PHE A 74 -0.52 -3.90 -3.98
C PHE A 74 -1.15 -2.52 -4.18
N TYR A 75 -1.44 -1.76 -3.11
CA TYR A 75 -1.90 -0.38 -3.26
C TYR A 75 -0.79 0.49 -3.86
N ASN A 76 -1.09 1.12 -4.99
CA ASN A 76 -0.11 1.95 -5.69
C ASN A 76 0.03 3.35 -5.09
N HIS A 77 1.13 4.01 -5.44
CA HIS A 77 1.38 5.37 -5.01
C HIS A 77 0.64 6.42 -5.87
N SER A 78 0.07 7.42 -5.20
CA SER A 78 -0.30 8.71 -5.80
C SER A 78 0.02 9.88 -4.85
N TYR A 79 0.39 11.04 -5.41
CA TYR A 79 0.48 12.31 -4.66
C TYR A 79 -0.88 13.01 -4.50
N LYS A 80 -1.92 12.49 -5.16
CA LYS A 80 -3.33 12.84 -4.98
C LYS A 80 -4.09 11.54 -4.67
N PRO A 81 -3.80 10.89 -3.53
CA PRO A 81 -4.40 9.61 -3.21
C PRO A 81 -5.87 9.76 -2.87
N ASN A 82 -6.64 8.70 -3.08
CA ASN A 82 -8.04 8.56 -2.65
C ASN A 82 -8.16 7.72 -1.35
N ALA A 83 -7.08 7.09 -0.89
CA ALA A 83 -7.00 6.39 0.38
C ALA A 83 -5.72 6.74 1.17
N THR A 84 -5.71 6.42 2.46
CA THR A 84 -4.54 6.48 3.34
C THR A 84 -4.34 5.13 4.03
N TYR A 85 -3.25 5.00 4.78
CA TYR A 85 -3.06 3.85 5.66
C TYR A 85 -2.47 4.26 7.02
N LYS A 86 -2.81 3.50 8.05
CA LYS A 86 -2.32 3.64 9.42
C LYS A 86 -1.68 2.34 9.88
N LYS A 87 -0.56 2.45 10.61
CA LYS A 87 0.15 1.29 11.16
C LYS A 87 -0.22 1.12 12.62
N ASN A 88 -0.76 -0.04 12.98
CA ASN A 88 -0.92 -0.45 14.36
C ASN A 88 0.28 -1.30 14.76
N ILE A 89 1.24 -0.69 15.45
CA ILE A 89 2.50 -1.37 15.84
C ILE A 89 2.24 -2.48 16.86
N LYS A 90 1.27 -2.29 17.75
CA LYS A 90 0.96 -3.24 18.81
C LYS A 90 0.30 -4.49 18.26
N GLU A 91 -0.71 -4.31 17.41
CA GLU A 91 -1.48 -5.41 16.83
C GLU A 91 -0.86 -5.97 15.53
N GLN A 92 0.24 -5.35 15.06
CA GLN A 92 0.95 -5.73 13.84
C GLN A 92 0.08 -5.70 12.58
N THR A 93 -0.78 -4.69 12.47
CA THR A 93 -1.68 -4.49 11.32
C THR A 93 -1.42 -3.18 10.60
N ILE A 94 -1.81 -3.12 9.33
CA ILE A 94 -1.96 -1.88 8.56
C ILE A 94 -3.41 -1.75 8.13
N GLU A 95 -4.04 -0.67 8.55
CA GLU A 95 -5.41 -0.32 8.19
C GLU A 95 -5.39 0.65 7.01
N PHE A 96 -6.14 0.36 5.95
CA PHE A 96 -6.35 1.23 4.79
C PHE A 96 -7.73 1.89 4.88
N LEU A 97 -7.80 3.21 4.68
CA LEU A 97 -9.03 3.97 4.83
C LEU A 97 -9.25 4.91 3.64
N ALA A 98 -10.51 5.06 3.23
CA ALA A 98 -10.91 5.99 2.18
C ALA A 98 -10.82 7.44 2.68
N LEU A 99 -10.24 8.34 1.88
CA LEU A 99 -10.14 9.78 2.17
C LEU A 99 -11.32 10.59 1.62
N ARG A 100 -12.08 9.98 0.71
CA ARG A 100 -13.30 10.46 0.07
C ARG A 100 -14.05 9.23 -0.45
N ASP A 101 -15.25 9.45 -0.97
CA ASP A 101 -15.95 8.38 -1.69
C ASP A 101 -15.10 7.89 -2.87
N ILE A 102 -15.05 6.58 -3.06
CA ILE A 102 -14.32 5.89 -4.13
C ILE A 102 -15.34 5.13 -4.97
N ASP A 103 -15.38 5.42 -6.27
CA ASP A 103 -16.35 4.82 -7.17
C ASP A 103 -15.98 3.37 -7.51
N LYS A 104 -16.99 2.56 -7.84
CA LYS A 104 -16.80 1.22 -8.40
C LYS A 104 -15.87 1.26 -9.62
N GLY A 105 -14.81 0.45 -9.60
CA GLY A 105 -13.81 0.35 -10.66
C GLY A 105 -12.71 1.42 -10.63
N GLU A 106 -12.73 2.32 -9.64
CA GLU A 106 -11.65 3.26 -9.38
C GLU A 106 -10.43 2.54 -8.77
N GLU A 107 -9.21 2.93 -9.20
CA GLU A 107 -7.98 2.40 -8.61
C GLU A 107 -7.73 3.10 -7.27
N ILE A 108 -7.54 2.32 -6.22
CA ILE A 108 -7.27 2.80 -4.87
C ILE A 108 -5.78 3.02 -4.73
N THR A 109 -5.40 4.24 -4.40
CA THR A 109 -4.01 4.68 -4.28
C THR A 109 -3.77 5.37 -2.95
N VAL A 110 -2.55 5.20 -2.44
CA VAL A 110 -2.10 5.78 -1.18
C VAL A 110 -0.85 6.64 -1.39
N ASN A 111 -0.50 7.47 -0.40
CA ASN A 111 0.79 8.16 -0.41
C ASN A 111 1.85 7.30 0.30
N TYR A 112 2.90 6.89 -0.42
CA TYR A 112 3.99 6.07 0.13
C TYR A 112 4.87 6.84 1.14
N ASN A 113 4.69 8.15 1.27
CA ASN A 113 5.26 8.97 2.34
C ASN A 113 4.56 8.70 3.68
N TYR A 114 4.64 7.46 4.18
CA TYR A 114 4.07 7.04 5.46
C TYR A 114 2.55 7.24 5.56
N GLY A 115 1.83 7.09 4.45
CA GLY A 115 0.38 7.26 4.40
C GLY A 115 -0.07 8.71 4.41
N LYS A 116 0.83 9.70 4.53
CA LYS A 116 0.52 11.13 4.64
C LYS A 116 0.02 11.71 3.32
N PRO A 117 -1.29 11.95 3.14
CA PRO A 117 -1.86 12.31 1.84
C PRO A 117 -1.28 13.60 1.25
N GLU A 118 -0.98 14.57 2.10
CA GLU A 118 -0.45 15.89 1.76
C GLU A 118 1.04 15.91 1.40
N SER A 119 1.79 14.85 1.73
CA SER A 119 3.24 14.84 1.56
C SER A 119 3.65 14.85 0.09
N LYS A 120 4.57 15.75 -0.27
CA LYS A 120 5.14 15.88 -1.62
C LYS A 120 6.62 15.49 -1.70
N LYS A 121 7.13 14.77 -0.70
CA LYS A 121 8.52 14.33 -0.68
C LYS A 121 8.79 13.36 -1.84
N THR A 122 9.89 13.57 -2.55
CA THR A 122 10.33 12.71 -3.65
C THR A 122 10.61 11.29 -3.15
N LEU A 123 10.15 10.32 -3.92
CA LEU A 123 10.31 8.90 -3.64
C LEU A 123 11.17 8.21 -4.71
N TRP A 124 11.71 7.05 -4.35
CA TRP A 124 12.56 6.19 -5.19
C TRP A 124 11.82 5.54 -6.38
N ILE A 125 10.51 5.79 -6.54
CA ILE A 125 9.62 5.10 -7.48
C ILE A 125 10.08 5.23 -8.93
N LYS A 126 10.67 6.37 -9.32
CA LYS A 126 11.18 6.59 -10.68
C LYS A 126 12.37 5.68 -11.05
N GLU A 127 13.04 5.11 -10.05
CA GLU A 127 14.24 4.29 -10.20
C GLU A 127 13.93 2.78 -10.18
N VAL A 128 12.65 2.41 -10.08
CA VAL A 128 12.20 1.04 -9.87
C VAL A 128 11.47 0.50 -11.10
N LYS A 129 11.80 -0.75 -11.47
CA LYS A 129 10.97 -1.52 -12.40
C LYS A 129 9.84 -2.21 -11.61
N PRO A 130 8.58 -2.17 -12.08
CA PRO A 130 7.50 -2.92 -11.44
C PRO A 130 7.83 -4.42 -11.43
N ALA A 131 7.35 -5.15 -10.43
CA ALA A 131 7.46 -6.60 -10.48
C ALA A 131 6.65 -7.15 -11.66
N LYS A 132 7.14 -8.27 -12.21
CA LYS A 132 6.43 -9.06 -13.21
C LYS A 132 5.58 -10.07 -12.43
N PHE A 133 4.27 -9.92 -12.49
CA PHE A 133 3.30 -10.87 -11.97
C PHE A 133 2.66 -11.61 -13.14
#